data_AF-A0A2Z3GNZ7-F1
#
_entry.id   AF-A0A2Z3GNZ7-F1
#
_cell.length_a   1.000
_cell.length_b   1.000
_cell.length_c   1.000
_cell.angle_alpha   90.00
_cell.angle_beta   90.00
_cell.angle_gamma   90.00
#
_symmetry.space_group_name_H-M   'P 1'
#
loop_
_entity.id
_entity.type
_entity.pdbx_description
1 polymer ?
#
loop_
_entity_poly.entity_id
_entity_poly.type
_entity_poly.pdbx_seq_one_letter_code
_entity_poly.pdbx_strand_id
1 'polypeptide(L)'
;MTAERAGLHAAARQQLGALVAQFTAAVGALGLFRYQLCFPVFYTGANALAPFLETRGILISSFAYPTPADACITRVVLNALHTRADMTQVAAACQAFAAAR
;
A
#
# COMPACT_ATOMS: atom_id res chain seq x y z
N MET A 1 14.34 -10.73 28.28
CA MET A 1 14.21 -10.99 26.83
C MET A 1 12.78 -10.83 26.27
N THR A 2 11.71 -11.15 27.01
CA THR A 2 10.31 -11.00 26.51
C THR A 2 9.80 -9.56 26.46
N ALA A 3 10.16 -8.72 27.43
CA ALA A 3 9.75 -7.31 27.48
C ALA A 3 10.33 -6.47 26.33
N GLU A 4 11.56 -6.76 25.92
CA GLU A 4 12.25 -6.07 24.82
C GLU A 4 11.60 -6.39 23.46
N ARG A 5 11.26 -7.65 23.21
CA ARG A 5 10.49 -8.07 22.01
C ARG A 5 9.10 -7.44 21.99
N ALA A 6 8.43 -7.35 23.13
CA ALA A 6 7.14 -6.68 23.24
C ALA A 6 7.25 -5.17 22.93
N GLY A 7 8.30 -4.50 23.39
CA GLY A 7 8.59 -3.10 23.06
C GLY A 7 8.86 -2.86 21.57
N LEU A 8 9.65 -3.73 20.93
CA LEU A 8 9.90 -3.69 19.49
C LEU A 8 8.60 -3.84 18.67
N HIS A 9 7.69 -4.73 19.08
CA HIS A 9 6.40 -4.92 18.40
C HIS A 9 5.47 -3.70 18.57
N ALA A 10 5.51 -3.02 19.72
CA ALA A 10 4.75 -1.80 19.94
C ALA A 10 5.24 -0.65 19.04
N ALA A 11 6.57 -0.44 18.98
CA ALA A 11 7.18 0.57 18.12
C ALA A 11 6.88 0.31 16.63
N ALA A 12 7.00 -0.94 16.16
CA ALA A 12 6.66 -1.32 14.80
C ALA A 12 5.18 -1.06 14.46
N ARG A 13 4.27 -1.33 15.40
CA ARG A 13 2.83 -1.06 15.22
C ARG A 13 2.54 0.44 15.13
N GLN A 14 3.17 1.26 15.97
CA GLN A 14 3.06 2.71 15.91
C GLN A 14 3.60 3.26 14.57
N GLN A 15 4.77 2.78 14.14
CA GLN A 15 5.36 3.14 12.86
C GLN A 15 4.43 2.79 11.69
N LEU A 16 3.93 1.55 11.64
CA LEU A 16 2.98 1.12 10.62
C LEU A 16 1.72 2.00 10.61
N GLY A 17 1.17 2.32 11.78
CA GLY A 17 0.02 3.22 11.88
C GLY A 17 0.30 4.60 11.29
N ALA A 18 1.47 5.18 11.56
CA ALA A 18 1.88 6.47 11.02
C ALA A 18 2.05 6.44 9.49
N LEU A 19 2.61 5.35 8.95
CA LEU A 19 2.78 5.17 7.50
C LEU A 19 1.43 4.98 6.80
N VAL A 20 0.52 4.20 7.38
CA VAL A 20 -0.86 4.01 6.87
C VAL A 20 -1.60 5.34 6.84
N ALA A 21 -1.51 6.15 7.91
CA ALA A 21 -2.12 7.47 7.94
C ALA A 21 -1.54 8.41 6.88
N GLN A 22 -0.21 8.44 6.73
CA GLN A 22 0.47 9.25 5.71
C GLN A 22 0.02 8.85 4.30
N PHE A 23 0.03 7.55 3.98
CA PHE A 23 -0.37 7.07 2.67
C PHE A 23 -1.85 7.35 2.39
N THR A 24 -2.72 7.10 3.38
CA THR A 24 -4.16 7.37 3.30
C THR A 24 -4.45 8.83 2.97
N ALA A 25 -3.79 9.77 3.66
CA ALA A 25 -3.95 11.19 3.41
C ALA A 25 -3.53 11.58 1.97
N ALA A 26 -2.49 10.94 1.44
CA ALA A 26 -1.96 11.26 0.11
C ALA A 26 -2.79 10.67 -1.06
N VAL A 27 -3.47 9.54 -0.83
CA VAL A 27 -4.20 8.82 -1.91
C VAL A 27 -5.71 8.81 -1.75
N GLY A 28 -6.25 9.22 -0.60
CA GLY A 28 -7.68 9.12 -0.29
C GLY A 28 -8.58 9.87 -1.26
N ALA A 29 -8.16 11.08 -1.68
CA ALA A 29 -8.92 11.90 -2.62
C ALA A 29 -8.90 11.37 -4.08
N LEU A 30 -8.03 10.41 -4.39
CA LEU A 30 -7.89 9.89 -5.75
C LEU A 30 -9.03 8.96 -6.16
N GLY A 31 -9.83 8.47 -5.20
CA GLY A 31 -10.84 7.42 -5.46
C GLY A 31 -10.24 6.12 -6.01
N LEU A 32 -8.92 5.95 -5.91
CA LEU A 32 -8.19 4.83 -6.51
C LEU A 32 -8.29 3.54 -5.68
N PHE A 33 -8.44 3.68 -4.36
CA PHE A 33 -8.34 2.57 -3.42
C PHE A 33 -9.60 2.37 -2.58
N ARG A 34 -9.87 1.11 -2.24
CA ARG A 34 -10.74 0.68 -1.14
C ARG A 34 -9.85 0.23 0.01
N TYR A 35 -10.04 0.77 1.20
CA TYR A 35 -9.23 0.45 2.37
C TYR A 35 -10.07 0.61 3.65
N GLN A 36 -9.56 0.08 4.75
CA GLN A 36 -10.15 0.22 6.08
C GLN A 36 -9.22 1.00 6.99
N LEU A 37 -9.80 1.76 7.93
CA LEU A 37 -9.02 2.51 8.91
C LEU A 37 -8.15 1.53 9.73
N CYS A 38 -6.91 1.92 9.99
CA CYS A 38 -5.93 1.11 10.74
C CYS A 38 -5.57 -0.25 10.11
N PHE A 39 -5.90 -0.48 8.84
CA PHE A 39 -5.51 -1.69 8.11
C PHE A 39 -4.50 -1.35 7.00
N PRO A 40 -3.32 -2.02 6.94
CA PRO A 40 -2.22 -1.61 6.08
C PRO A 40 -2.33 -2.14 4.65
N VAL A 41 -3.55 -2.36 4.16
CA VAL A 41 -3.82 -2.92 2.83
C VAL A 41 -4.80 -2.02 2.08
N PHE A 42 -4.39 -1.61 0.89
CA PHE A 42 -5.17 -0.77 0.00
C PHE A 42 -5.47 -1.57 -1.27
N TYR A 43 -6.74 -1.93 -1.45
CA TYR A 43 -7.20 -2.68 -2.61
C TYR A 43 -7.60 -1.73 -3.75
N THR A 44 -7.37 -2.13 -5.00
CA THR A 44 -7.94 -1.42 -6.16
C THR A 44 -8.45 -2.40 -7.19
N GLY A 45 -9.53 -2.02 -7.88
CA GLY A 45 -9.99 -2.70 -9.09
C GLY A 45 -9.22 -2.26 -10.35
N ALA A 46 -8.38 -1.22 -10.25
CA ALA A 46 -7.57 -0.73 -11.36
C ALA A 46 -6.32 -1.60 -11.54
N ASN A 47 -6.47 -2.78 -12.12
CA ASN A 47 -5.37 -3.74 -12.30
C ASN A 47 -4.20 -3.19 -13.14
N ALA A 48 -4.46 -2.20 -13.99
CA ALA A 48 -3.41 -1.48 -14.75
C ALA A 48 -2.44 -0.68 -13.86
N LEU A 49 -2.78 -0.45 -12.58
CA LEU A 49 -1.87 0.19 -11.62
C LEU A 49 -0.58 -0.62 -11.44
N ALA A 50 -0.68 -1.96 -11.39
CA ALA A 50 0.47 -2.81 -11.15
C ALA A 50 1.57 -2.67 -12.23
N PRO A 51 1.31 -2.88 -13.52
CA PRO A 51 2.33 -2.66 -14.55
C PRO A 51 2.77 -1.19 -14.62
N PHE A 52 1.89 -0.22 -14.36
CA PHE A 52 2.28 1.19 -14.34
C PHE A 52 3.32 1.51 -13.25
N LEU A 53 3.14 0.95 -12.05
CA LEU A 53 4.09 1.10 -10.94
C LEU A 53 5.37 0.30 -11.18
N GLU A 54 5.27 -0.87 -11.81
CA GLU A 54 6.42 -1.70 -12.15
C GLU A 54 7.41 -0.96 -13.08
N THR A 55 6.90 -0.22 -14.08
CA THR A 55 7.75 0.63 -14.94
C THR A 55 8.51 1.73 -14.18
N ARG A 56 8.14 2.00 -12.93
CA ARG A 56 8.77 2.97 -12.01
C ARG A 56 9.58 2.29 -10.90
N GLY A 57 9.84 0.99 -11.02
CA GLY A 57 10.57 0.21 -10.03
C GLY A 57 9.80 -0.07 -8.75
N ILE A 58 8.46 0.05 -8.77
CA ILE A 58 7.60 -0.18 -7.60
C ILE A 58 6.80 -1.47 -7.84
N LEU A 59 7.09 -2.52 -7.08
CA LEU A 59 6.37 -3.77 -7.15
C LEU A 59 5.18 -3.79 -6.19
N ILE A 60 4.01 -4.14 -6.68
CA ILE A 60 2.81 -4.36 -5.86
C ILE A 60 2.21 -5.75 -6.15
N SER A 61 1.44 -6.26 -5.20
CA SER A 61 0.78 -7.56 -5.36
C SER A 61 -0.39 -7.43 -6.33
N SER A 62 -0.33 -8.13 -7.46
CA SER A 62 -1.42 -8.25 -8.43
C SER A 62 -1.42 -9.63 -9.07
N PHE A 63 -2.38 -10.47 -8.70
CA PHE A 63 -2.52 -11.82 -9.25
C PHE A 63 -3.97 -12.32 -9.15
N ALA A 64 -4.34 -13.28 -10.00
CA ALA A 64 -5.66 -13.92 -9.99
C ALA A 64 -5.89 -14.69 -8.68
N TYR A 65 -7.04 -14.46 -8.04
CA TYR A 65 -7.40 -15.10 -6.77
C TYR A 65 -8.92 -15.17 -6.59
N PRO A 66 -9.49 -16.26 -6.03
CA PRO A 66 -8.79 -17.41 -5.44
C PRO A 66 -8.20 -18.41 -6.44
N THR A 67 -8.73 -18.47 -7.65
CA THR A 67 -8.27 -19.39 -8.70
C THR A 67 -7.58 -18.63 -9.84
N PRO A 68 -6.81 -19.32 -10.70
CA PRO A 68 -6.19 -18.71 -11.88
C PRO A 68 -7.19 -18.14 -12.90
N ALA A 69 -8.46 -18.56 -12.85
CA ALA A 69 -9.52 -18.08 -13.75
C ALA A 69 -10.21 -16.80 -13.22
N ASP A 70 -9.97 -16.43 -11.96
CA ASP A 70 -10.58 -15.26 -11.35
C ASP A 70 -9.87 -13.96 -11.73
N ALA A 71 -10.54 -12.83 -11.49
CA ALA A 71 -9.95 -11.51 -11.69
C ALA A 71 -8.73 -11.29 -10.78
N CYS A 72 -7.80 -10.46 -11.25
CA CYS A 72 -6.65 -10.07 -10.43
C CYS A 72 -7.10 -9.27 -9.20
N ILE A 73 -6.53 -9.60 -8.04
CA ILE A 73 -6.58 -8.78 -6.84
C ILE A 73 -5.32 -7.92 -6.80
N THR A 74 -5.50 -6.62 -7.07
CA THR A 74 -4.41 -5.63 -7.01
C THR A 74 -4.43 -4.92 -5.66
N ARG A 75 -3.31 -4.97 -4.93
CA ARG A 75 -3.18 -4.38 -3.60
C ARG A 75 -1.81 -3.75 -3.35
N VAL A 76 -1.83 -2.59 -2.69
CA VAL A 76 -0.66 -2.00 -2.05
C VAL A 76 -0.69 -2.44 -0.59
N VAL A 77 0.38 -3.09 -0.13
CA VAL A 77 0.51 -3.60 1.24
C VAL A 77 1.66 -2.88 1.91
N LEU A 78 1.39 -2.26 3.06
CA LEU A 78 2.39 -1.56 3.85
C LEU A 78 2.85 -2.43 5.01
N ASN A 79 4.11 -2.29 5.40
CA ASN A 79 4.68 -2.87 6.60
C ASN A 79 5.49 -1.81 7.37
N ALA A 80 5.86 -2.13 8.60
CA ALA A 80 6.53 -1.21 9.51
C ALA A 80 7.98 -0.85 9.09
N LEU A 81 8.58 -1.60 8.17
CA LEU A 81 9.94 -1.36 7.68
C LEU A 81 9.99 -0.32 6.55
N HIS A 82 8.84 0.06 5.99
CA HIS A 82 8.82 1.15 5.03
C HIS A 82 9.19 2.49 5.67
N THR A 83 9.78 3.33 4.85
CA THR A 83 10.14 4.70 5.22
C THR A 83 9.05 5.69 4.82
N ARG A 84 9.10 6.89 5.39
CA ARG A 84 8.25 8.00 4.93
C ARG A 84 8.52 8.38 3.48
N ALA A 85 9.76 8.20 3.00
CA ALA A 85 10.14 8.45 1.62
C ALA A 85 9.49 7.44 0.68
N ASP A 86 9.43 6.15 1.08
CA ASP A 86 8.72 5.11 0.33
C ASP A 86 7.24 5.50 0.14
N MET A 87 6.58 5.98 1.21
CA MET A 87 5.17 6.41 1.14
C MET A 87 4.98 7.58 0.18
N THR A 88 5.89 8.56 0.21
CA THR A 88 5.85 9.69 -0.73
C THR A 88 6.08 9.23 -2.17
N GLN A 89 7.04 8.34 -2.41
CA GLN A 89 7.33 7.82 -3.75
C GLN A 89 6.16 7.02 -4.32
N VAL A 90 5.60 6.08 -3.55
CA VAL A 90 4.46 5.27 -3.99
C VAL A 90 3.22 6.13 -4.18
N ALA A 91 2.94 7.06 -3.25
CA ALA A 91 1.79 7.96 -3.37
C ALA A 91 1.89 8.86 -4.62
N ALA A 92 3.07 9.43 -4.91
CA ALA A 92 3.28 10.24 -6.11
C ALA A 92 3.05 9.41 -7.39
N ALA A 93 3.51 8.15 -7.42
CA ALA A 93 3.26 7.27 -8.55
C ALA A 93 1.76 6.92 -8.69
N CYS A 94 1.03 6.71 -7.59
CA CYS A 94 -0.42 6.53 -7.60
C CYS A 94 -1.18 7.78 -8.08
N GLN A 95 -0.73 8.97 -7.69
CA GLN A 95 -1.28 10.25 -8.15
C GLN A 95 -1.07 10.42 -9.66
N ALA A 96 0.13 10.14 -10.16
CA ALA A 96 0.43 10.17 -11.59
C ALA A 96 -0.42 9.17 -12.38
N PHE A 97 -0.65 7.97 -11.85
CA PHE A 97 -1.58 7.00 -12.46
C PHE A 97 -3.02 7.53 -12.49
N ALA A 98 -3.49 8.08 -11.37
CA ALA A 98 -4.85 8.62 -11.28
C ALA A 98 -5.09 9.81 -12.23
N ALA A 99 -4.08 10.66 -12.45
CA ALA A 99 -4.15 11.79 -13.37
C ALA A 99 -4.10 11.38 -14.86
N ALA A 100 -3.55 10.20 -15.17
CA ALA A 100 -3.43 9.68 -16.53
C ALA A 100 -4.61 8.76 -16.93
N ARG A 101 -5.61 8.62 -16.07
CA ARG A 101 -6.80 7.77 -16.28
C ARG A 101 -7.93 8.47 -17.01
#